data_AF-A0A2T0S8Y7-F1
#
_entry.id   AF-A0A2T0S8Y7-F1
#
_cell.length_a   1.000
_cell.length_b   1.000
_cell.length_c   1.000
_cell.angle_alpha   90.00
_cell.angle_beta   90.00
_cell.angle_gamma   90.00
#
_symmetry.space_group_name_H-M   'P 1'
#
loop_
_entity.id
_entity.type
_entity.pdbx_description
1 polymer ?
#
loop_
_entity_poly.entity_id
_entity_poly.type
_entity_poly.pdbx_seq_one_letter_code
_entity_poly.pdbx_strand_id
1 'polypeptide(L)'
;MAVLAKHLLAALSKMTPERLNQPIAVNRDDMGISGVVTKIRKAKADLLYDGEDDPSILKTRSQLRDEGYDKEDIDRMSVEIPKGALYLEF
;
A
#
# COMPACT_ATOMS: atom_id res chain seq x y z
N MET A 1 -0.92 4.91 -10.05
CA MET A 1 0.06 6.03 -10.13
C MET A 1 0.82 6.15 -8.81
N ALA A 2 2.16 6.14 -8.83
CA ALA A 2 2.95 6.37 -7.63
C ALA A 2 2.95 7.86 -7.26
N VAL A 3 2.27 8.24 -6.18
CA VAL A 3 2.45 9.57 -5.58
C VAL A 3 3.85 9.61 -4.99
N LEU A 4 4.78 10.31 -5.64
CA LEU A 4 6.13 10.45 -5.08
C LEU A 4 6.03 11.23 -3.76
N ALA A 5 6.71 10.76 -2.72
CA ALA A 5 6.73 11.40 -1.40
C ALA A 5 7.05 12.91 -1.46
N LYS A 6 7.85 13.34 -2.44
CA LYS A 6 8.16 14.77 -2.69
C LYS A 6 6.93 15.60 -3.06
N HIS A 7 5.98 15.04 -3.83
CA HIS A 7 4.76 15.76 -4.22
C HIS A 7 3.81 15.87 -3.04
N LEU A 8 3.70 14.81 -2.24
CA LEU A 8 2.93 14.84 -1.00
C LEU A 8 3.51 15.89 -0.04
N LEU A 9 4.83 15.89 0.18
CA LEU A 9 5.51 16.89 1.00
C LEU A 9 5.24 18.31 0.49
N ALA A 10 5.41 18.56 -0.80
CA ALA A 10 5.19 19.88 -1.39
C ALA A 10 3.73 20.36 -1.26
N ALA A 11 2.75 19.45 -1.27
CA ALA A 11 1.36 19.77 -1.02
C ALA A 11 1.12 20.10 0.46
N LEU A 12 1.63 19.28 1.38
CA LEU A 12 1.48 19.46 2.83
C LEU A 12 2.17 20.75 3.31
N SER A 13 3.35 21.09 2.79
CA SER A 13 4.09 22.30 3.20
C SER A 13 3.40 23.62 2.86
N LYS A 14 2.38 23.60 2.00
CA LYS A 14 1.57 24.78 1.64
C LYS A 14 0.28 24.88 2.46
N MET A 15 -0.01 23.91 3.31
CA MET A 15 -1.23 23.87 4.12
C MET A 15 -1.05 24.64 5.42
N THR A 16 -2.14 25.24 5.90
CA THR A 16 -2.17 25.80 7.26
C THR A 16 -2.23 24.65 8.29
N PRO A 17 -1.83 24.90 9.55
CA PRO A 17 -1.90 23.89 10.60
C PRO A 17 -3.29 23.25 10.75
N GLU A 18 -4.36 24.03 10.57
CA GLU A 18 -5.74 23.54 10.67
C GLU A 18 -6.08 22.54 9.56
N ARG A 19 -5.55 22.75 8.35
CA ARG A 19 -5.76 21.84 7.22
C ARG A 19 -4.92 20.56 7.33
N LEU A 20 -3.75 20.63 7.97
CA LEU A 20 -2.92 19.45 8.25
C LEU A 20 -3.58 18.45 9.20
N ASN A 21 -4.54 18.89 10.01
CA ASN A 21 -5.32 18.01 10.89
C ASN A 21 -6.51 17.33 10.20
N GLN A 22 -6.74 17.58 8.91
CA GLN A 22 -7.82 16.95 8.17
C GLN A 22 -7.41 15.54 7.70
N PRO A 23 -8.35 14.59 7.62
CA PRO A 23 -8.08 13.27 7.06
C PRO A 23 -7.62 13.37 5.59
N ILE A 24 -6.63 12.56 5.21
CA ILE A 24 -6.22 12.41 3.82
C ILE A 24 -7.07 11.31 3.19
N ALA A 25 -7.80 11.62 2.11
CA ALA A 25 -8.52 10.62 1.32
C ALA A 25 -7.67 10.14 0.14
N VAL A 26 -7.78 8.86 -0.20
CA VAL A 26 -7.26 8.26 -1.43
C VAL A 26 -8.45 7.94 -2.32
N ASN A 27 -8.29 8.23 -3.61
CA ASN A 27 -9.21 7.79 -4.65
C ASN A 27 -8.39 7.14 -5.77
N ARG A 28 -8.64 5.85 -6.00
CA ARG A 28 -7.97 5.01 -7.00
C ARG A 28 -9.00 4.68 -8.07
N ASP A 29 -9.23 5.64 -8.96
CA ASP A 29 -10.29 5.60 -9.99
C ASP A 29 -10.19 4.36 -10.89
N ASP A 30 -8.97 3.89 -11.17
CA ASP A 30 -8.69 2.72 -12.00
C ASP A 30 -9.20 1.40 -11.39
N MET A 31 -9.40 1.36 -10.07
CA MET A 31 -9.90 0.18 -9.36
C MET A 31 -11.22 0.42 -8.64
N GLY A 32 -11.81 1.62 -8.75
CA GLY A 32 -13.04 1.97 -8.03
C GLY A 32 -12.87 1.96 -6.51
N ILE A 33 -11.65 2.09 -5.99
CA ILE A 33 -11.35 2.04 -4.56
C ILE A 33 -11.14 3.46 -4.03
N SER A 34 -11.91 3.85 -3.01
CA SER A 34 -11.70 5.09 -2.27
C SER A 34 -11.75 4.84 -0.77
N GLY A 35 -11.03 5.66 0.00
CA GLY A 35 -10.92 5.48 1.44
C GLY A 35 -10.17 6.61 2.12
N VAL A 36 -10.22 6.63 3.44
CA VAL A 36 -9.45 7.57 4.27
C VAL A 36 -8.15 6.89 4.69
N VAL A 37 -7.01 7.53 4.44
CA VAL A 37 -5.71 7.06 4.88
C VAL A 37 -5.70 7.05 6.40
N THR A 38 -5.60 5.85 6.98
CA THR A 38 -5.47 5.68 8.41
C THR A 38 -4.00 5.66 8.82
N LYS A 39 -3.11 5.13 7.97
CA LYS A 39 -1.67 5.04 8.23
C LYS A 39 -0.82 5.16 6.96
N ILE A 40 0.36 5.74 7.12
CA ILE A 40 1.45 5.67 6.14
C ILE A 40 2.52 4.75 6.72
N ARG A 41 2.90 3.71 5.99
CA ARG A 41 3.86 2.70 6.45
C ARG A 41 5.01 2.50 5.49
N LYS A 42 6.12 2.01 6.04
CA LYS A 42 7.24 1.48 5.27
C LYS A 42 7.15 -0.04 5.27
N ALA A 43 7.15 -0.64 4.08
CA ALA A 43 7.14 -2.09 3.93
C ALA A 43 8.40 -2.71 4.55
N LYS A 44 8.23 -3.61 5.51
CA LYS A 44 9.35 -4.31 6.19
C LYS A 44 9.85 -5.52 5.41
N ALA A 45 9.04 -6.03 4.51
CA ALA A 45 9.31 -7.12 3.57
C ALA A 45 8.59 -6.81 2.25
N ASP A 46 8.85 -7.61 1.22
CA ASP A 46 8.05 -7.58 -0.01
C ASP A 46 6.62 -8.01 0.32
N LEU A 47 5.66 -7.27 -0.22
CA LEU A 47 4.24 -7.59 -0.12
C LEU A 47 3.76 -8.03 -1.51
N LEU A 48 3.15 -9.20 -1.55
CA LEU A 48 2.74 -9.91 -2.74
C LEU A 48 1.21 -9.96 -2.80
N TYR A 49 0.68 -9.97 -4.02
CA TYR A 49 -0.73 -10.26 -4.25
C TYR A 49 -0.88 -11.73 -4.66
N ASP A 50 -1.79 -12.42 -4.01
CA ASP A 50 -2.10 -13.84 -4.25
C ASP A 50 -3.23 -14.06 -5.27
N GLY A 51 -3.95 -13.00 -5.64
CA GLY A 51 -5.06 -13.11 -6.60
C GLY A 51 -6.41 -13.43 -5.99
N GLU A 52 -6.52 -13.58 -4.67
CA GLU A 52 -7.75 -14.09 -4.04
C GLU A 52 -8.67 -12.98 -3.54
N ASP A 53 -8.12 -11.90 -2.98
CA ASP A 53 -8.89 -10.82 -2.36
C ASP A 53 -9.16 -9.65 -3.33
N ASP A 54 -10.39 -9.10 -3.26
CA ASP A 54 -10.79 -7.81 -3.85
C ASP A 54 -11.60 -6.98 -2.81
N PRO A 55 -11.05 -5.87 -2.26
CA PRO A 55 -9.74 -5.28 -2.58
C PRO A 55 -8.58 -6.15 -2.10
N SER A 56 -7.48 -6.12 -2.84
CA SER A 56 -6.31 -6.97 -2.61
C SER A 56 -5.70 -6.80 -1.21
N ILE A 57 -5.60 -7.90 -0.46
CA ILE A 57 -4.83 -7.97 0.78
C ILE A 57 -3.43 -8.47 0.46
N LEU A 58 -2.45 -7.58 0.53
CA LEU A 58 -1.07 -7.96 0.24
C LEU A 58 -0.43 -8.69 1.41
N LYS A 59 0.25 -9.80 1.11
CA LYS A 59 0.81 -10.71 2.09
C LYS A 59 2.32 -10.80 1.94
N THR A 60 3.02 -11.06 3.03
CA THR A 60 4.46 -11.40 2.98
C THR A 60 4.64 -12.85 2.56
N ARG A 61 5.82 -13.18 2.02
CA ARG A 61 6.20 -14.58 1.74
C ARG A 61 6.06 -15.51 2.96
N SER A 62 6.16 -15.00 4.19
CA SER A 62 5.98 -15.83 5.39
C SER A 62 4.52 -16.17 5.63
N GLN A 63 3.63 -15.18 5.51
CA GLN A 63 2.18 -15.39 5.67
C GLN A 63 1.66 -16.38 4.62
N LEU A 64 2.09 -16.24 3.37
CA LEU A 64 1.71 -17.17 2.30
C LEU A 64 2.14 -18.62 2.60
N ARG A 65 3.34 -18.83 3.15
CA ARG A 65 3.75 -20.18 3.59
C ARG A 65 2.89 -20.70 4.73
N ASP A 66 2.55 -19.84 5.69
CA ASP A 66 1.68 -20.21 6.82
C ASP A 66 0.25 -20.54 6.34
N GLU A 67 -0.18 -19.96 5.22
CA GLU A 67 -1.44 -20.24 4.54
C GLU A 67 -1.39 -21.47 3.61
N GLY A 68 -0.22 -22.12 3.47
CA GLY A 68 -0.06 -23.38 2.74
C GLY A 68 0.44 -23.24 1.30
N TYR A 69 0.78 -22.04 0.84
CA TYR A 69 1.41 -21.86 -0.46
C TYR A 69 2.81 -22.45 -0.49
N ASP A 70 3.15 -23.16 -1.57
CA ASP A 70 4.48 -23.68 -1.75
C ASP A 70 5.47 -22.59 -2.21
N LYS A 71 6.76 -22.91 -2.17
CA LYS A 71 7.80 -21.95 -2.52
C LYS A 71 7.77 -21.57 -4.01
N GLU A 72 7.48 -22.52 -4.90
CA GLU A 72 7.49 -22.26 -6.35
C GLU A 72 6.35 -21.33 -6.74
N ASP A 73 5.18 -21.48 -6.11
CA ASP A 73 4.03 -20.61 -6.29
C ASP A 73 4.32 -19.19 -5.78
N ILE A 74 4.86 -19.07 -4.56
CA ILE A 74 5.22 -17.77 -3.98
C ILE A 74 6.27 -17.04 -4.83
N ASP A 75 7.25 -17.76 -5.38
CA ASP A 75 8.30 -17.17 -6.21
C ASP A 75 7.80 -16.70 -7.58
N ARG A 76 6.62 -17.17 -8.03
CA ARG A 76 5.93 -16.71 -9.24
C ARG A 76 4.99 -15.53 -9.01
N MET A 77 4.64 -15.22 -7.77
CA MET A 77 3.76 -14.10 -7.44
C MET A 77 4.44 -12.74 -7.69
N SER A 78 3.63 -11.77 -8.11
CA SER A 78 4.08 -10.40 -8.31
C SER A 78 4.29 -9.68 -6.98
N VAL A 79 5.46 -9.07 -6.82
CA VAL A 79 5.73 -8.11 -5.73
C VAL A 79 5.05 -6.79 -6.08
N GLU A 80 3.91 -6.53 -5.44
CA GLU A 80 3.15 -5.28 -5.63
C GLU A 80 3.81 -4.12 -4.85
N ILE A 81 4.34 -4.40 -3.65
CA ILE A 81 5.02 -3.41 -2.83
C ILE A 81 6.38 -3.96 -2.39
N PRO A 82 7.49 -3.43 -2.92
CA PRO A 82 8.82 -3.93 -2.57
C PRO A 82 9.21 -3.49 -1.15
N LYS A 83 10.05 -4.31 -0.50
CA LYS A 83 10.63 -3.99 0.80
C LYS A 83 11.26 -2.59 0.80
N GLY A 84 10.89 -1.81 1.81
CA GLY A 84 11.40 -0.46 2.02
C GLY A 84 10.60 0.64 1.32
N ALA A 85 9.66 0.31 0.44
CA ALA A 85 8.74 1.27 -0.14
C ALA A 85 7.78 1.85 0.92
N LEU A 86 7.31 3.07 0.68
CA LEU A 86 6.22 3.67 1.43
C LEU A 86 4.89 3.31 0.78
N TYR A 87 3.89 2.98 1.60
CA TYR A 87 2.53 2.71 1.15
C TYR A 87 1.49 3.27 2.13
N LEU A 88 0.27 3.43 1.63
CA LEU A 88 -0.88 3.95 2.37
C LEU A 88 -1.79 2.77 2.75
N GLU A 89 -2.23 2.74 4.01
CA GLU A 89 -3.29 1.85 4.49
C GLU A 89 -4.57 2.70 4.66
N PHE A 90 -5.69 2.19 4.15
CA PHE A 90 -7.02 2.76 4.29
C PHE A 90 -7.96 1.74 4.93
#